data_AF-A0A9E2U9H2-F1
#
_entry.id   AF-A0A9E2U9H2-F1
#
_cell.length_a   1.000
_cell.length_b   1.000
_cell.length_c   1.000
_cell.angle_alpha   90.00
_cell.angle_beta   90.00
_cell.angle_gamma   90.00
#
_symmetry.space_group_name_H-M   'P 1'
#
loop_
_entity.id
_entity.type
_entity.pdbx_description
1 polymer ?
#
loop_
_entity_poly.entity_id
_entity_poly.type
_entity_poly.pdbx_seq_one_letter_code
_entity_poly.pdbx_strand_id
1 'polypeptide(L)'
;MIDALAPIAETIGRDGFAFVHAPEMHAALETAGLRDLSTFADSWNDLGVDTYMADGGRYRRRRFAAFRASPSGITRKPHQPHYQSRDYNPLNGGIERWFEPVTDGAGQHPALIAILEICHALFDRMTPTAVRPPAWHVELHQFRIEARPGEAGQPTPEGMHRDGVDWVLVLMVRRENVASGETTIYDLQKRPLGSFTLTEPLDSAVVDDSRVYHGVTPVTPLDSRLPAYRDVLVVTFRRE
;
A
#
# COMPACT_ATOMS: atom_id res chain seq x y z
N MET A 1 0.33 -19.35 10.60
CA MET A 1 -0.43 -18.35 9.81
C MET A 1 -1.76 -17.96 10.47
N ILE A 2 -2.71 -18.88 10.70
CA ILE A 2 -4.09 -18.53 11.14
C ILE A 2 -4.13 -17.75 12.46
N ASP A 3 -3.31 -18.11 13.45
CA ASP A 3 -3.34 -17.48 14.78
C ASP A 3 -2.80 -16.06 14.78
N ALA A 4 -1.75 -15.78 14.00
CA ALA A 4 -1.13 -14.45 13.91
C ALA A 4 -2.05 -13.42 13.21
N LEU A 5 -3.00 -13.88 12.39
CA LEU A 5 -3.91 -13.00 11.64
C LEU A 5 -5.22 -12.72 12.37
N ALA A 6 -5.57 -13.50 13.40
CA ALA A 6 -6.85 -13.34 14.09
C ALA A 6 -7.02 -11.95 14.74
N PRO A 7 -6.03 -11.41 15.49
CA PRO A 7 -6.17 -10.09 16.12
C PRO A 7 -6.31 -8.95 15.09
N ILE A 8 -5.57 -9.04 13.99
CA ILE A 8 -5.64 -8.10 12.87
C ILE A 8 -7.04 -8.14 12.24
N ALA A 9 -7.54 -9.34 11.93
CA ALA A 9 -8.86 -9.52 11.32
C ALA A 9 -10.00 -9.04 12.24
N GLU A 10 -9.91 -9.27 13.54
CA GLU A 10 -10.89 -8.79 14.53
C GLU A 10 -10.92 -7.27 14.58
N THR A 11 -9.75 -6.62 14.58
CA THR A 11 -9.63 -5.15 14.59
C THR A 11 -10.23 -4.54 13.33
N ILE A 12 -9.87 -5.04 12.15
CA ILE A 12 -10.45 -4.58 10.88
C ILE A 12 -11.95 -4.87 10.84
N GLY A 13 -12.39 -6.04 11.33
CA GLY A 13 -13.81 -6.40 11.39
C GLY A 13 -14.61 -5.42 12.23
N ARG A 14 -14.08 -4.98 13.38
CA ARG A 14 -14.70 -3.98 14.24
C ARG A 14 -14.66 -2.58 13.62
N ASP A 15 -13.49 -2.12 13.22
CA ASP A 15 -13.23 -0.69 12.99
C ASP A 15 -13.20 -0.30 11.50
N GLY A 16 -13.10 -1.27 10.59
CA GLY A 16 -12.92 -1.05 9.15
C GLY A 16 -11.47 -0.82 8.74
N PHE A 17 -10.55 -0.77 9.69
CA PHE A 17 -9.11 -0.66 9.46
C PHE A 17 -8.32 -1.23 10.64
N ALA A 18 -7.03 -1.42 10.46
CA ALA A 18 -6.07 -1.68 11.54
C ALA A 18 -4.74 -0.97 11.26
N PHE A 19 -4.16 -0.39 12.31
CA PHE A 19 -2.73 -0.10 12.34
C PHE A 19 -2.02 -1.30 12.95
N VAL A 20 -1.27 -2.03 12.12
CA VAL A 20 -0.49 -3.20 12.53
C VAL A 20 0.96 -2.75 12.70
N HIS A 21 1.45 -2.82 13.93
CA HIS A 21 2.82 -2.43 14.25
C HIS A 21 3.83 -3.43 13.68
N ALA A 22 5.04 -2.95 13.40
CA ALA A 22 6.11 -3.74 12.79
C ALA A 22 6.36 -5.12 13.44
N PRO A 23 6.40 -5.31 14.78
CA PRO A 23 6.60 -6.63 15.36
C PRO A 23 5.47 -7.62 15.06
N GLU A 24 4.23 -7.14 15.04
CA GLU A 24 3.05 -7.97 14.74
C GLU A 24 3.01 -8.34 13.25
N MET A 25 3.25 -7.37 12.36
CA MET A 25 3.33 -7.63 10.92
C MET A 25 4.49 -8.56 10.60
N HIS A 26 5.66 -8.36 11.21
CA HIS A 26 6.81 -9.24 11.06
C HIS A 26 6.47 -10.68 11.46
N ALA A 27 5.88 -10.89 12.64
CA ALA A 27 5.50 -12.21 13.11
C ALA A 27 4.50 -12.90 12.17
N ALA A 28 3.55 -12.16 11.59
CA ALA A 28 2.65 -12.70 10.58
C ALA A 28 3.41 -13.13 9.32
N LEU A 29 4.25 -12.25 8.77
CA LEU A 29 5.05 -12.49 7.56
C LEU A 29 6.07 -13.63 7.72
N GLU A 30 6.65 -13.81 8.91
CA GLU A 30 7.53 -14.94 9.21
C GLU A 30 6.83 -16.29 9.01
N THR A 31 5.51 -16.36 9.29
CA THR A 31 4.75 -17.60 9.03
C THR A 31 4.57 -17.93 7.55
N ALA A 32 4.82 -16.97 6.67
CA ALA A 32 4.86 -17.12 5.21
C ALA A 32 6.30 -17.11 4.67
N GLY A 33 7.31 -17.30 5.52
CA GLY A 33 8.70 -17.43 5.10
C GLY A 33 9.39 -16.13 4.73
N LEU A 34 9.01 -15.00 5.37
CA LEU A 34 9.71 -13.73 5.23
C LEU A 34 11.23 -13.90 5.42
N ARG A 35 11.98 -13.36 4.46
CA ARG A 35 13.45 -13.34 4.46
C ARG A 35 13.96 -12.25 3.52
N ASP A 36 15.20 -11.84 3.73
CA ASP A 36 15.92 -10.92 2.85
C ASP A 36 15.22 -9.54 2.70
N LEU A 37 14.57 -9.05 3.78
CA LEU A 37 13.78 -7.81 3.75
C LEU A 37 14.62 -6.58 3.36
N SER A 38 15.89 -6.52 3.75
CA SER A 38 16.78 -5.42 3.38
C SER A 38 17.01 -5.33 1.87
N THR A 39 17.26 -6.46 1.20
CA THR A 39 17.45 -6.48 -0.27
C THR A 39 16.15 -6.21 -1.01
N PHE A 40 15.01 -6.59 -0.44
CA PHE A 40 13.71 -6.17 -0.97
C PHE A 40 13.54 -4.65 -0.90
N ALA A 41 13.86 -4.04 0.25
CA ALA A 41 13.77 -2.60 0.44
C ALA A 41 14.68 -1.82 -0.52
N ASP A 42 15.85 -2.36 -0.87
CA ASP A 42 16.76 -1.73 -1.80
C ASP A 42 16.20 -1.60 -3.23
N SER A 43 15.16 -2.35 -3.59
CA SER A 43 14.46 -2.18 -4.87
C SER A 43 13.79 -0.81 -5.03
N TRP A 44 13.55 -0.06 -3.94
CA TRP A 44 13.05 1.32 -4.01
C TRP A 44 14.11 2.32 -4.51
N ASN A 45 15.39 1.93 -4.57
CA ASN A 45 16.45 2.81 -5.08
C ASN A 45 16.44 2.91 -6.62
N ASP A 46 15.70 2.05 -7.30
CA ASP A 46 15.56 2.03 -8.76
C ASP A 46 14.09 2.27 -9.17
N LEU A 47 13.48 3.36 -8.69
CA LEU A 47 12.13 3.77 -9.10
C LEU A 47 12.15 4.93 -10.10
N GLY A 48 11.35 4.81 -11.17
CA GLY A 48 11.09 5.86 -12.14
C GLY A 48 10.19 6.97 -11.58
N VAL A 49 10.27 8.17 -12.17
CA VAL A 49 9.41 9.31 -11.79
C VAL A 49 7.97 9.07 -12.26
N ASP A 50 6.98 9.37 -11.42
CA ASP A 50 5.57 9.35 -11.82
C ASP A 50 5.29 10.53 -12.78
N THR A 51 5.00 10.22 -14.04
CA THR A 51 4.70 11.20 -15.10
C THR A 51 3.21 11.53 -15.22
N TYR A 52 2.36 10.92 -14.40
CA TYR A 52 0.91 11.09 -14.41
C TYR A 52 0.39 11.97 -13.27
N MET A 53 1.29 12.67 -12.55
CA MET A 53 0.94 13.61 -11.48
C MET A 53 0.23 14.85 -12.05
N ALA A 54 -1.11 14.91 -11.95
CA ALA A 54 -1.90 16.00 -12.52
C ALA A 54 -1.67 17.37 -11.86
N ASP A 55 -1.15 17.41 -10.63
CA ASP A 55 -0.73 18.63 -9.94
C ASP A 55 0.64 19.16 -10.45
N GLY A 56 1.28 18.46 -11.38
CA GLY A 56 2.60 18.78 -11.92
C GLY A 56 3.77 18.39 -11.01
N GLY A 57 3.48 17.78 -9.85
CA GLY A 57 4.49 17.38 -8.88
C GLY A 57 5.47 16.33 -9.42
N ARG A 58 6.72 16.38 -8.94
CA ARG A 58 7.76 15.38 -9.26
C ARG A 58 8.32 14.68 -8.04
N TYR A 59 7.63 14.81 -6.91
CA TYR A 59 7.96 14.21 -5.63
C TYR A 59 7.65 12.71 -5.54
N ARG A 60 6.90 12.13 -6.48
CA ARG A 60 6.54 10.70 -6.46
C ARG A 60 7.34 9.90 -7.48
N ARG A 61 8.01 8.85 -7.01
CA ARG A 61 8.58 7.79 -7.84
C ARG A 61 7.82 6.49 -7.63
N ARG A 62 7.70 5.66 -8.67
CA ARG A 62 6.94 4.42 -8.57
C ARG A 62 7.30 3.35 -9.59
N ARG A 63 6.91 2.13 -9.25
CA ARG A 63 6.76 0.99 -10.16
C ARG A 63 5.43 0.28 -9.89
N PHE A 64 4.95 -0.47 -10.88
CA PHE A 64 3.64 -1.15 -10.84
C PHE A 64 3.70 -2.61 -11.28
N ALA A 65 2.92 -3.47 -10.66
CA ALA A 65 2.67 -4.83 -11.13
C ALA A 65 1.26 -5.28 -10.77
N ALA A 66 0.76 -6.26 -11.53
CA ALA A 66 -0.50 -6.94 -11.24
C ALA A 66 -0.23 -8.43 -11.02
N PHE A 67 -1.00 -9.03 -10.11
CA PHE A 67 -0.95 -10.45 -9.76
C PHE A 67 -2.36 -11.03 -9.70
N ARG A 68 -2.44 -12.34 -9.82
CA ARG A 68 -3.62 -13.14 -9.50
C ARG A 68 -3.30 -13.95 -8.25
N ALA A 69 -4.06 -13.77 -7.18
CA ALA A 69 -3.91 -14.53 -5.94
C ALA A 69 -5.09 -15.48 -5.73
N SER A 70 -4.83 -16.73 -5.40
CA SER A 70 -5.86 -17.75 -5.19
C SER A 70 -5.36 -18.85 -4.25
N PRO A 71 -6.22 -19.77 -3.80
CA PRO A 71 -5.79 -20.91 -2.98
C PRO A 71 -4.73 -21.80 -3.65
N SER A 72 -4.65 -21.82 -4.99
CA SER A 72 -3.63 -22.57 -5.73
C SER A 72 -2.30 -21.84 -5.89
N GLY A 73 -2.19 -20.61 -5.38
CA GLY A 73 -0.97 -19.81 -5.43
C GLY A 73 -1.16 -18.41 -6.02
N ILE A 74 -0.05 -17.68 -6.05
CA ILE A 74 0.04 -16.30 -6.50
C ILE A 74 0.88 -16.26 -7.78
N THR A 75 0.34 -15.64 -8.83
CA THR A 75 0.97 -15.60 -10.15
C THR A 75 0.99 -14.18 -10.68
N ARG A 76 2.13 -13.75 -11.22
CA ARG A 76 2.25 -12.42 -11.83
C ARG A 76 1.48 -12.37 -13.15
N LYS A 77 0.65 -11.35 -13.33
CA LYS A 77 -0.08 -11.09 -14.58
C LYS A 77 0.83 -10.38 -15.59
N PRO A 78 0.51 -10.41 -16.90
CA PRO A 78 1.15 -9.54 -17.88
C PRO A 78 1.11 -8.08 -17.43
N HIS A 79 2.12 -7.30 -17.81
CA HIS A 79 2.11 -5.86 -17.54
C HIS A 79 0.91 -5.21 -18.21
N GLN A 80 0.22 -4.36 -17.45
CA GLN A 80 -1.06 -3.75 -17.80
C GLN A 80 -1.15 -2.37 -17.15
N PRO A 81 -2.06 -1.49 -17.60
CA PRO A 81 -2.18 -0.18 -16.98
C PRO A 81 -2.86 -0.28 -15.62
N HIS A 82 -2.57 0.70 -14.79
CA HIS A 82 -3.41 0.98 -13.63
C HIS A 82 -4.53 1.93 -14.05
N TYR A 83 -5.77 1.55 -13.77
CA TYR A 83 -6.97 2.34 -14.07
C TYR A 83 -7.81 2.52 -12.81
N GLN A 84 -8.20 3.78 -12.55
CA GLN A 84 -9.20 4.13 -11.54
C GLN A 84 -10.26 5.02 -12.20
N SER A 85 -11.53 4.83 -11.85
CA SER A 85 -12.58 5.76 -12.27
C SER A 85 -12.38 7.12 -11.58
N ARG A 86 -12.99 8.16 -12.14
CA ARG A 86 -12.98 9.50 -11.53
C ARG A 86 -13.78 9.57 -10.22
N ASP A 87 -14.67 8.61 -9.97
CA ASP A 87 -15.43 8.53 -8.73
C ASP A 87 -14.53 8.20 -7.53
N TYR A 88 -13.45 7.46 -7.76
CA TYR A 88 -12.48 7.07 -6.73
C TYR A 88 -11.21 7.93 -6.77
N ASN A 89 -10.72 8.28 -7.96
CA ASN A 89 -9.56 9.16 -8.12
C ASN A 89 -9.93 10.40 -8.95
N PRO A 90 -10.46 11.47 -8.32
CA PRO A 90 -10.84 12.69 -9.03
C PRO A 90 -9.67 13.38 -9.74
N LEU A 91 -8.45 13.22 -9.21
CA LEU A 91 -7.25 13.90 -9.68
C LEU A 91 -6.64 13.23 -10.91
N ASN A 92 -6.50 11.90 -10.89
CA ASN A 92 -5.77 11.13 -11.90
C ASN A 92 -6.61 10.04 -12.59
N GLY A 93 -7.90 9.95 -12.29
CA GLY A 93 -8.80 8.91 -12.81
C GLY A 93 -9.36 9.19 -14.21
N GLY A 94 -9.92 8.14 -14.81
CA GLY A 94 -10.51 8.17 -16.15
C GLY A 94 -9.52 8.03 -17.30
N ILE A 95 -8.26 7.68 -16.99
CA ILE A 95 -7.22 7.35 -17.97
C ILE A 95 -6.51 6.06 -17.57
N GLU A 96 -6.02 5.32 -18.56
CA GLU A 96 -5.09 4.22 -18.33
C GLU A 96 -3.68 4.76 -18.11
N ARG A 97 -3.06 4.40 -16.97
CA ARG A 97 -1.72 4.86 -16.61
C ARG A 97 -0.74 3.70 -16.69
N TRP A 98 0.17 3.78 -17.66
CA TRP A 98 1.23 2.79 -17.86
C TRP A 98 2.47 3.24 -17.10
N PHE A 99 2.65 2.69 -15.90
CA PHE A 99 3.83 2.95 -15.09
C PHE A 99 4.94 1.95 -15.41
N GLU A 100 6.18 2.28 -15.05
CA GLU A 100 7.26 1.31 -15.17
C GLU A 100 6.95 0.02 -14.39
N PRO A 101 7.23 -1.16 -14.96
CA PRO A 101 6.96 -2.42 -14.29
C PRO A 101 7.86 -2.58 -13.06
N VAL A 102 7.35 -3.21 -12.01
CA VAL A 102 8.20 -3.79 -10.95
C VAL A 102 9.22 -4.71 -11.60
N THR A 103 10.47 -4.68 -11.15
CA THR A 103 11.53 -5.53 -11.73
C THR A 103 11.22 -7.01 -11.46
N ASP A 104 11.74 -7.92 -12.29
CA ASP A 104 11.51 -9.35 -12.07
C ASP A 104 12.10 -9.83 -10.73
N GLY A 105 13.27 -9.30 -10.35
CA GLY A 105 13.88 -9.58 -9.06
C GLY A 105 13.00 -9.17 -7.88
N ALA A 106 12.42 -7.97 -7.89
CA ALA A 106 11.50 -7.53 -6.85
C ALA A 106 10.16 -8.30 -6.89
N GLY A 107 9.65 -8.56 -8.09
CA GLY A 107 8.38 -9.27 -8.33
C GLY A 107 8.39 -10.76 -7.95
N GLN A 108 9.57 -11.35 -7.81
CA GLN A 108 9.78 -12.75 -7.38
C GLN A 108 10.48 -12.82 -6.02
N HIS A 109 10.68 -11.69 -5.34
CA HIS A 109 11.45 -11.63 -4.11
C HIS A 109 10.72 -12.38 -2.98
N PRO A 110 11.40 -13.21 -2.16
CA PRO A 110 10.76 -13.96 -1.07
C PRO A 110 9.94 -13.09 -0.11
N ALA A 111 10.48 -11.93 0.30
CA ALA A 111 9.73 -10.96 1.11
C ALA A 111 8.41 -10.51 0.46
N LEU A 112 8.40 -10.26 -0.86
CA LEU A 112 7.17 -9.89 -1.55
C LEU A 112 6.16 -11.05 -1.54
N ILE A 113 6.62 -12.26 -1.84
CA ILE A 113 5.74 -13.43 -1.85
C ILE A 113 5.11 -13.64 -0.47
N ALA A 114 5.88 -13.54 0.61
CA ALA A 114 5.36 -13.61 1.98
C ALA A 114 4.30 -12.53 2.25
N ILE A 115 4.52 -11.29 1.81
CA ILE A 115 3.53 -10.20 1.93
C ILE A 115 2.25 -10.54 1.20
N LEU A 116 2.33 -10.98 -0.06
CA LEU A 116 1.16 -11.31 -0.86
C LEU A 116 0.39 -12.51 -0.31
N GLU A 117 1.08 -13.51 0.24
CA GLU A 117 0.47 -14.67 0.90
C GLU A 117 -0.27 -14.28 2.17
N ILE A 118 0.32 -13.43 3.02
CA ILE A 118 -0.34 -12.92 4.22
C ILE A 118 -1.55 -12.05 3.87
N CYS A 119 -1.43 -11.15 2.89
CA CYS A 119 -2.57 -10.38 2.39
C CYS A 119 -3.68 -11.31 1.90
N HIS A 120 -3.36 -12.29 1.05
CA HIS A 120 -4.34 -13.23 0.53
C HIS A 120 -5.02 -14.00 1.66
N ALA A 121 -4.27 -14.57 2.60
CA ALA A 121 -4.83 -15.33 3.71
C ALA A 121 -5.75 -14.47 4.60
N LEU A 122 -5.36 -13.22 4.87
CA LEU A 122 -6.15 -12.29 5.67
C LEU A 122 -7.42 -11.87 4.94
N PHE A 123 -7.30 -11.32 3.73
CA PHE A 123 -8.42 -10.76 2.97
C PHE A 123 -9.41 -11.82 2.52
N ASP A 124 -8.93 -13.01 2.15
CA ASP A 124 -9.80 -14.13 1.81
C ASP A 124 -10.61 -14.59 3.04
N ARG A 125 -9.97 -14.72 4.22
CA ARG A 125 -10.64 -15.05 5.48
C ARG A 125 -11.69 -14.01 5.86
N MET A 126 -11.38 -12.73 5.69
CA MET A 126 -12.27 -11.62 6.02
C MET A 126 -13.44 -11.49 5.04
N THR A 127 -13.31 -12.02 3.82
CA THR A 127 -14.36 -11.94 2.82
C THR A 127 -15.39 -13.07 3.02
N PRO A 128 -16.70 -12.74 3.18
CA PRO A 128 -17.74 -13.76 3.35
C PRO A 128 -17.76 -14.73 2.18
N THR A 129 -17.91 -16.03 2.46
CA THR A 129 -17.86 -17.10 1.45
C THR A 129 -18.80 -16.87 0.26
N ALA A 130 -19.99 -16.28 0.51
CA ALA A 130 -20.98 -16.01 -0.53
C ALA A 130 -20.53 -14.99 -1.59
N VAL A 131 -19.56 -14.13 -1.27
CA VAL A 131 -19.06 -13.07 -2.16
C VAL A 131 -17.56 -13.19 -2.40
N ARG A 132 -16.93 -14.28 -1.95
CA ARG A 132 -15.50 -14.51 -2.12
C ARG A 132 -15.24 -14.94 -3.57
N PRO A 133 -14.32 -14.27 -4.28
CA PRO A 133 -14.02 -14.65 -5.65
C PRO A 133 -13.16 -15.93 -5.67
N PRO A 134 -13.15 -16.70 -6.77
CA PRO A 134 -12.24 -17.85 -6.92
C PRO A 134 -10.76 -17.42 -6.98
N ALA A 135 -10.51 -16.15 -7.32
CA ALA A 135 -9.21 -15.50 -7.26
C ALA A 135 -9.37 -13.99 -7.16
N TRP A 136 -8.36 -13.36 -6.58
CA TRP A 136 -8.27 -11.92 -6.42
C TRP A 136 -7.42 -11.33 -7.55
N HIS A 137 -7.88 -10.20 -8.10
CA HIS A 137 -7.01 -9.30 -8.83
C HIS A 137 -6.25 -8.45 -7.82
N VAL A 138 -4.93 -8.54 -7.88
CA VAL A 138 -4.03 -7.85 -6.96
C VAL A 138 -3.24 -6.83 -7.73
N GLU A 139 -3.24 -5.59 -7.27
CA GLU A 139 -2.33 -4.57 -7.77
C GLU A 139 -1.30 -4.21 -6.72
N LEU A 140 -0.08 -4.01 -7.18
CA LEU A 140 1.06 -3.70 -6.35
C LEU A 140 1.70 -2.41 -6.85
N HIS A 141 1.88 -1.46 -5.95
CA HIS A 141 2.54 -0.19 -6.20
C HIS A 141 3.71 -0.03 -5.26
N GLN A 142 4.91 0.13 -5.82
CA GLN A 142 6.05 0.64 -5.08
C GLN A 142 5.99 2.16 -5.17
N PHE A 143 5.99 2.85 -4.03
CA PHE A 143 6.02 4.31 -3.99
C PHE A 143 7.19 4.81 -3.16
N ARG A 144 7.92 5.79 -3.70
CA ARG A 144 8.78 6.70 -2.94
C ARG A 144 8.23 8.12 -3.06
N ILE A 145 7.95 8.74 -1.93
CA ILE A 145 7.57 10.14 -1.83
C ILE A 145 8.78 10.92 -1.31
N GLU A 146 9.36 11.76 -2.16
CA GLU A 146 10.48 12.64 -1.84
C GLU A 146 9.96 13.98 -1.31
N ALA A 147 10.59 14.51 -0.26
CA ALA A 147 10.39 15.89 0.18
C ALA A 147 11.69 16.67 -0.03
N ARG A 148 11.58 17.93 -0.45
CA ARG A 148 12.73 18.81 -0.71
C ARG A 148 12.56 20.13 0.05
N PRO A 149 13.64 20.89 0.24
CA PRO A 149 13.53 22.23 0.83
C PRO A 149 12.58 23.11 0.01
N GLY A 150 11.50 23.58 0.63
CA GLY A 150 10.47 24.39 -0.02
C GLY A 150 9.43 23.62 -0.85
N GLU A 151 9.54 22.30 -0.96
CA GLU A 151 8.59 21.44 -1.68
C GLU A 151 8.23 20.22 -0.81
N ALA A 152 7.03 20.23 -0.23
CA ALA A 152 6.52 19.09 0.53
C ALA A 152 6.21 17.91 -0.40
N GLY A 153 6.52 16.69 0.03
CA GLY A 153 6.08 15.49 -0.66
C GLY A 153 4.64 15.17 -0.28
N GLN A 154 3.78 14.90 -1.26
CA GLN A 154 2.37 14.59 -1.03
C GLN A 154 2.09 13.10 -1.28
N PRO A 155 1.92 12.26 -0.25
CA PRO A 155 1.60 10.86 -0.50
C PRO A 155 0.22 10.67 -1.14
N THR A 156 -0.76 11.47 -0.71
CA THR A 156 -2.14 11.46 -1.21
C THR A 156 -2.54 12.88 -1.66
N PRO A 157 -2.09 13.35 -2.84
CA PRO A 157 -2.36 14.72 -3.30
C PRO A 157 -3.84 15.01 -3.52
N GLU A 158 -4.64 13.99 -3.81
CA GLU A 158 -6.11 14.04 -3.85
C GLU A 158 -6.77 14.22 -2.47
N GLY A 159 -6.02 14.03 -1.39
CA GLY A 159 -6.52 14.06 -0.02
C GLY A 159 -7.21 12.76 0.39
N MET A 160 -8.28 12.90 1.18
CA MET A 160 -9.02 11.79 1.78
C MET A 160 -9.83 11.01 0.72
N HIS A 161 -9.44 9.77 0.45
CA HIS A 161 -9.97 8.98 -0.67
C HIS A 161 -10.28 7.53 -0.28
N ARG A 162 -10.80 6.80 -1.26
CA ARG A 162 -10.94 5.35 -1.31
C ARG A 162 -10.33 4.89 -2.62
N ASP A 163 -9.77 3.69 -2.65
CA ASP A 163 -9.05 3.18 -3.82
C ASP A 163 -9.98 2.61 -4.90
N GLY A 164 -11.21 2.26 -4.53
CA GLY A 164 -12.17 1.59 -5.41
C GLY A 164 -11.91 0.09 -5.52
N VAL A 165 -11.49 -0.51 -4.40
CA VAL A 165 -11.13 -1.93 -4.29
C VAL A 165 -11.84 -2.53 -3.08
N ASP A 166 -11.54 -3.79 -2.73
CA ASP A 166 -12.10 -4.42 -1.54
C ASP A 166 -11.20 -4.20 -0.32
N TRP A 167 -9.90 -4.46 -0.49
CA TRP A 167 -8.93 -4.42 0.60
C TRP A 167 -7.64 -3.72 0.18
N VAL A 168 -7.04 -3.01 1.13
CA VAL A 168 -5.78 -2.28 0.93
C VAL A 168 -4.81 -2.61 2.05
N LEU A 169 -3.57 -2.89 1.69
CA LEU A 169 -2.39 -2.84 2.56
C LEU A 169 -1.54 -1.65 2.13
N VAL A 170 -1.16 -0.80 3.09
CA VAL A 170 -0.07 0.17 2.96
C VAL A 170 1.01 -0.21 3.97
N LEU A 171 2.14 -0.70 3.49
CA LEU A 171 3.25 -1.20 4.31
C LEU A 171 4.46 -0.29 4.19
N MET A 172 4.99 0.15 5.33
CA MET A 172 6.20 0.97 5.41
C MET A 172 7.43 0.14 5.03
N VAL A 173 8.21 0.63 4.07
CA VAL A 173 9.46 0.00 3.64
C VAL A 173 10.65 0.74 4.23
N ARG A 174 10.66 2.07 4.12
CA ARG A 174 11.72 2.93 4.64
C ARG A 174 11.20 4.34 4.85
N ARG A 175 11.65 4.96 5.94
CA ARG A 175 11.32 6.35 6.27
C ARG A 175 12.62 7.06 6.63
N GLU A 176 12.97 8.10 5.90
CA GLU A 176 14.25 8.79 6.06
C GLU A 176 14.04 10.30 6.13
N ASN A 177 14.53 10.93 7.21
CA ASN A 177 14.61 12.39 7.37
C ASN A 177 13.30 13.16 7.07
N VAL A 178 12.13 12.56 7.30
CA VAL A 178 10.82 13.19 7.07
C VAL A 178 10.05 13.43 8.36
N ALA A 179 9.46 14.61 8.48
CA ALA A 179 8.42 14.94 9.45
C ALA A 179 7.03 14.55 8.90
N SER A 180 6.04 14.41 9.79
CA SER A 180 4.63 14.17 9.44
C SER A 180 4.40 12.87 8.64
N GLY A 181 3.52 12.85 7.62
CA GLY A 181 3.10 11.60 6.98
C GLY A 181 2.14 10.77 7.86
N GLU A 182 1.34 11.47 8.64
CA GLU A 182 0.27 10.90 9.47
C GLU A 182 -0.84 10.35 8.57
N THR A 183 -1.19 9.09 8.76
CA THR A 183 -2.37 8.46 8.18
C THR A 183 -3.59 8.86 9.00
N THR A 184 -4.65 9.29 8.33
CA THR A 184 -5.93 9.67 8.93
C THR A 184 -7.03 8.81 8.33
N ILE A 185 -7.98 8.38 9.18
CA ILE A 185 -9.07 7.48 8.80
C ILE A 185 -10.41 8.12 9.16
N TYR A 186 -11.35 8.06 8.24
CA TYR A 186 -12.68 8.65 8.37
C TYR A 186 -13.77 7.64 7.98
N ASP A 187 -14.93 7.73 8.60
CA ASP A 187 -16.08 6.93 8.18
C ASP A 187 -16.70 7.45 6.87
N LEU A 188 -17.73 6.76 6.37
CA LEU A 188 -18.42 7.14 5.13
C LEU A 188 -19.15 8.48 5.21
N GLN A 189 -19.43 8.98 6.42
CA GLN A 189 -19.99 10.32 6.67
C GLN A 189 -18.91 11.38 6.89
N LYS A 190 -17.64 11.06 6.61
CA LYS A 190 -16.48 11.95 6.78
C LYS A 190 -16.31 12.44 8.22
N ARG A 191 -16.62 11.58 9.21
CA ARG A 191 -16.24 11.80 10.61
C ARG A 191 -14.92 11.08 10.93
N PRO A 192 -14.01 11.69 11.71
CA PRO A 192 -12.74 11.07 12.03
C PRO A 192 -12.94 9.83 12.89
N LEU A 193 -12.26 8.73 12.53
CA LEU A 193 -12.22 7.48 13.28
C LEU A 193 -10.89 7.30 14.03
N GLY A 194 -9.79 7.81 13.47
CA GLY A 194 -8.48 7.74 14.09
C GLY A 194 -7.37 8.26 13.19
N SER A 195 -6.18 8.39 13.78
CA SER A 195 -4.96 8.71 13.06
C SER A 195 -3.76 8.04 13.70
N PHE A 196 -2.73 7.78 12.88
CA PHE A 196 -1.47 7.16 13.30
C PHE A 196 -0.39 7.44 12.27
N THR A 197 0.88 7.31 12.65
CA THR A 197 2.01 7.48 11.73
C THR A 197 2.77 6.18 11.62
N LEU A 198 2.99 5.70 10.39
CA LEU A 198 3.90 4.60 10.13
C LEU A 198 5.34 5.13 10.28
N THR A 199 6.11 4.56 11.21
CA THR A 199 7.45 5.04 11.55
C THR A 199 8.53 4.00 11.30
N GLU A 200 8.23 2.72 11.55
CA GLU A 200 9.18 1.61 11.42
C GLU A 200 8.95 0.81 10.13
N PRO A 201 9.98 0.19 9.54
CA PRO A 201 9.78 -0.81 8.49
C PRO A 201 8.80 -1.89 8.96
N LEU A 202 7.87 -2.29 8.08
CA LEU A 202 6.74 -3.19 8.33
C LEU A 202 5.55 -2.61 9.12
N ASP A 203 5.63 -1.38 9.65
CA ASP A 203 4.42 -0.70 10.12
C ASP A 203 3.41 -0.63 8.96
N SER A 204 2.17 -1.02 9.23
CA SER A 204 1.19 -1.24 8.16
C SER A 204 -0.19 -0.66 8.50
N ALA A 205 -0.79 0.03 7.53
CA ALA A 205 -2.22 0.31 7.54
C ALA A 205 -2.92 -0.76 6.71
N VAL A 206 -3.92 -1.44 7.29
CA VAL A 206 -4.76 -2.41 6.59
C VAL A 206 -6.19 -1.89 6.59
N VAL A 207 -6.84 -1.84 5.45
CA VAL A 207 -8.11 -1.11 5.26
C VAL A 207 -9.14 -1.97 4.53
N ASP A 208 -10.37 -1.97 5.05
CA ASP A 208 -11.59 -2.32 4.29
C ASP A 208 -12.03 -1.07 3.51
N ASP A 209 -11.70 -1.03 2.22
CA ASP A 209 -11.91 0.16 1.39
C ASP A 209 -13.40 0.49 1.22
N SER A 210 -14.30 -0.47 1.47
CA SER A 210 -15.74 -0.23 1.39
C SER A 210 -16.28 0.57 2.59
N ARG A 211 -15.56 0.59 3.73
CA ARG A 211 -16.07 1.08 5.02
C ARG A 211 -15.51 2.42 5.45
N VAL A 212 -14.31 2.77 5.00
CA VAL A 212 -13.61 3.97 5.47
C VAL A 212 -12.96 4.73 4.32
N TYR A 213 -12.76 6.02 4.53
CA TYR A 213 -11.81 6.80 3.75
C TYR A 213 -10.48 6.87 4.49
N HIS A 214 -9.40 6.99 3.73
CA HIS A 214 -8.07 7.21 4.27
C HIS A 214 -7.28 8.27 3.49
N GLY A 215 -6.29 8.85 4.14
CA GLY A 215 -5.40 9.85 3.53
C GLY A 215 -4.17 10.07 4.39
N VAL A 216 -3.10 10.59 3.78
CA VAL A 216 -1.82 10.80 4.46
C VAL A 216 -1.41 12.26 4.34
N THR A 217 -1.05 12.87 5.48
CA THR A 217 -0.60 14.25 5.49
C THR A 217 0.71 14.45 4.69
N PRO A 218 0.96 15.66 4.16
CA PRO A 218 2.22 15.95 3.48
C PRO A 218 3.43 15.64 4.37
N VAL A 219 4.55 15.27 3.75
CA VAL A 219 5.85 15.09 4.42
C VAL A 219 6.80 16.23 4.08
N THR A 220 7.59 16.67 5.06
CA THR A 220 8.62 17.71 4.89
C THR A 220 9.96 17.23 5.44
N PRO A 221 11.11 17.76 4.95
CA PRO A 221 12.41 17.38 5.49
C PRO A 221 12.57 17.82 6.95
N LEU A 222 13.14 16.96 7.80
CA LEU A 222 13.57 17.34 9.15
C LEU A 222 14.86 18.17 9.11
N ASP A 223 15.86 17.70 8.36
CA ASP A 223 17.05 18.46 7.97
C ASP A 223 17.00 18.73 6.46
N SER A 224 16.96 20.02 6.09
CA SER A 224 16.89 20.46 4.70
C SER A 224 18.14 20.14 3.86
N ARG A 225 19.23 19.69 4.49
CA ARG A 225 20.49 19.37 3.82
C ARG A 225 20.63 17.89 3.46
N LEU A 226 19.76 17.03 4.00
CA LEU A 226 19.81 15.58 3.79
C LEU A 226 18.64 15.14 2.88
N PRO A 227 18.78 14.05 2.11
CA PRO A 227 17.65 13.45 1.40
C PRO A 227 16.51 13.13 2.38
N ALA A 228 15.27 13.40 1.98
CA ALA A 228 14.08 13.13 2.80
C ALA A 228 13.05 12.37 1.96
N TYR A 229 12.67 11.17 2.40
CA TYR A 229 11.72 10.36 1.66
C TYR A 229 10.94 9.35 2.52
N ARG A 230 9.79 8.93 1.99
CA ARG A 230 8.92 7.90 2.54
C ARG A 230 8.64 6.85 1.48
N ASP A 231 9.08 5.62 1.75
CA ASP A 231 8.91 4.46 0.89
C ASP A 231 7.80 3.57 1.44
N VAL A 232 6.80 3.28 0.61
CA VAL A 232 5.74 2.34 0.93
C VAL A 232 5.49 1.36 -0.20
N LEU A 233 5.09 0.16 0.19
CA LEU A 233 4.45 -0.82 -0.66
C LEU A 233 2.94 -0.71 -0.46
N VAL A 234 2.19 -0.46 -1.53
CA VAL A 234 0.73 -0.54 -1.51
C VAL A 234 0.30 -1.77 -2.27
N VAL A 235 -0.52 -2.60 -1.63
CA VAL A 235 -1.11 -3.81 -2.24
C VAL A 235 -2.62 -3.72 -2.12
N THR A 236 -3.32 -3.77 -3.25
CA THR A 236 -4.78 -3.73 -3.28
C THR A 236 -5.33 -5.04 -3.80
N PHE A 237 -6.43 -5.50 -3.21
CA PHE A 237 -7.16 -6.68 -3.64
C PHE A 237 -8.56 -6.26 -4.07
N ARG A 238 -8.96 -6.70 -5.26
CA ARG A 238 -10.34 -6.57 -5.73
C ARG A 238 -10.85 -7.88 -6.32
N ARG A 239 -12.16 -8.08 -6.23
CA ARG A 239 -12.86 -9.08 -7.03
C ARG A 239 -12.73 -8.72 -8.52
N GLU A 240 -12.49 -9.71 -9.38
CA GLU A 240 -12.65 -9.54 -10.84
C GLU A 240 -14.13 -9.56 -11.24
#